data_AF-A0A962IP25-F1
#
_entry.id   AF-A0A962IP25-F1
#
_cell.length_a   1.000
_cell.length_b   1.000
_cell.length_c   1.000
_cell.angle_alpha   90.00
_cell.angle_beta   90.00
_cell.angle_gamma   90.00
#
_symmetry.space_group_name_H-M   'P 1'
#
loop_
_entity.id
_entity.type
_entity.pdbx_description
1 polymer ?
#
loop_
_entity_poly.entity_id
_entity_poly.type
_entity_poly.pdbx_seq_one_letter_code
_entity_poly.pdbx_strand_id
1 'polypeptide(L)'
;EICDASEREAWLASLAESAEDRGWLHLLAGPSLAADWHARQTNYGLLRAAGRRVALLDVDQLGLPLTTPGALNGLDPSAAAVREAWFDLDQTGTPDGGGWDTALSVCGMGLSDVLGQSEFALTSDAVQGLSRTRLAQMASPGQIKSVIFGSVGALDAPHNRWLYSIGKASRERLLASDYNRARRGQGILHGIAAPRLLNGLSFAPNLVLVDESCGFDGPLAGSAHLWRGALSQLLDPAGRNLHLSRNLPRSDANGVDRVSAGRAAFRPDLNRLLADWIMAELPRCQAETAPDRADWWSTQMLDLSRAPKSLLQERLSAFVSQSQAQLIGALQYHLETAGRVLTEWQEDVVRIVESQGQALLATGLPALEGYDAEPAARFSRDLQQMAALTQGWSRWLASATARNQ
;
A
#
# COMPACT_ATOMS: atom_id res chain seq x y z
N GLU A 1 12.54 17.27 5.24
CA GLU A 1 13.25 18.47 4.75
C GLU A 1 12.65 18.89 3.42
N ILE A 2 12.31 20.17 3.25
CA ILE A 2 12.00 20.74 1.93
C ILE A 2 13.34 21.20 1.38
N CYS A 3 13.94 20.40 0.48
CA CYS A 3 15.19 20.78 -0.18
C CYS A 3 14.91 21.97 -1.12
N ASP A 4 15.83 22.93 -1.19
CA ASP A 4 15.81 23.95 -2.24
C ASP A 4 15.88 23.26 -3.62
N ALA A 5 15.16 23.79 -4.61
CA ALA A 5 15.08 23.19 -5.94
C ALA A 5 16.47 23.09 -6.59
N SER A 6 17.34 24.08 -6.32
CA SER A 6 18.72 24.11 -6.84
C SER A 6 19.60 23.01 -6.24
N GLU A 7 19.50 22.78 -4.93
CA GLU A 7 20.23 21.71 -4.23
C GLU A 7 19.79 20.32 -4.69
N ARG A 8 18.49 20.14 -4.90
CA ARG A 8 17.92 18.91 -5.44
C ARG A 8 18.46 18.62 -6.83
N GLU A 9 18.48 19.61 -7.72
CA GLU A 9 19.00 19.43 -9.09
C GLU A 9 20.49 19.11 -9.10
N ALA A 10 21.29 19.80 -8.29
CA ALA A 10 22.73 19.52 -8.15
C ALA A 10 22.99 18.09 -7.63
N TRP A 11 22.21 17.63 -6.66
CA TRP A 11 22.35 16.29 -6.11
C TRP A 11 21.89 15.20 -7.09
N LEU A 12 20.75 15.36 -7.76
CA LEU A 12 20.30 14.43 -8.80
C LEU A 12 21.34 14.34 -9.95
N ALA A 13 21.94 15.47 -10.33
CA ALA A 13 23.01 15.49 -11.33
C ALA A 13 24.27 14.73 -10.88
N SER A 14 24.55 14.65 -9.58
CA SER A 14 25.68 13.88 -9.00
C SER A 14 25.45 12.36 -8.97
N LEU A 15 24.19 11.94 -8.98
CA LEU A 15 23.82 10.52 -9.04
C LEU A 15 23.86 9.97 -10.46
N ALA A 16 23.62 10.84 -11.45
CA ALA A 16 23.57 10.44 -12.85
C ALA A 16 24.96 10.13 -13.42
N GLU A 17 25.17 8.88 -13.80
CA GLU A 17 26.41 8.41 -14.45
C GLU A 17 26.37 8.68 -15.97
N SER A 18 25.17 8.88 -16.53
CA SER A 18 24.91 9.19 -17.93
C SER A 18 23.84 10.28 -18.13
N ALA A 19 23.71 10.79 -19.36
CA ALA A 19 22.62 11.70 -19.74
C ALA A 19 21.23 11.03 -19.67
N GLU A 20 21.18 9.71 -19.87
CA GLU A 20 19.98 8.91 -19.75
C GLU A 20 19.53 8.81 -18.27
N ASP A 21 20.48 8.62 -17.35
CA ASP A 21 20.21 8.64 -15.90
C ASP A 21 19.61 9.97 -15.42
N ARG A 22 20.09 11.11 -15.97
CA ARG A 22 19.53 12.43 -15.64
C ARG A 22 18.07 12.55 -16.05
N GLY A 23 17.71 12.06 -17.23
CA GLY A 23 16.33 12.11 -17.74
C GLY A 23 15.34 11.40 -16.81
N TRP A 24 15.72 10.23 -16.29
CA TRP A 24 14.87 9.42 -15.42
C TRP A 24 14.82 9.92 -13.98
N LEU A 25 15.94 10.41 -13.43
CA LEU A 25 15.96 11.06 -12.11
C LEU A 25 15.07 12.31 -12.09
N HIS A 26 14.98 13.04 -13.22
CA HIS A 26 14.03 14.15 -13.37
C HIS A 26 12.56 13.71 -13.51
N LEU A 27 12.28 12.48 -13.94
CA LEU A 27 10.92 11.91 -13.98
C LEU A 27 10.47 11.44 -12.58
N LEU A 28 11.37 10.88 -11.77
CA LEU A 28 11.06 10.38 -10.42
C LEU A 28 11.12 11.44 -9.32
N ALA A 29 12.03 12.41 -9.43
CA ALA A 29 12.31 13.38 -8.38
C ALA A 29 12.37 14.84 -8.89
N GLY A 30 12.23 15.05 -10.21
CA GLY A 30 12.27 16.37 -10.84
C GLY A 30 10.90 16.99 -11.15
N PRO A 31 10.87 18.23 -11.67
CA PRO A 31 9.64 19.00 -11.86
C PRO A 31 8.76 18.57 -13.05
N SER A 32 9.11 17.52 -13.81
CA SER A 32 8.34 17.14 -15.01
C SER A 32 6.90 16.70 -14.70
N LEU A 33 5.98 17.04 -15.61
CA LEU A 33 4.54 17.26 -15.41
C LEU A 33 3.65 16.03 -15.11
N ALA A 34 4.19 14.81 -15.02
CA ALA A 34 3.36 13.60 -14.95
C ALA A 34 3.26 12.97 -13.55
N ALA A 35 4.18 13.29 -12.64
CA ALA A 35 4.23 12.64 -11.33
C ALA A 35 3.52 13.43 -10.23
N ASP A 36 2.70 12.76 -9.41
CA ASP A 36 2.15 13.35 -8.19
C ASP A 36 3.28 13.96 -7.35
N TRP A 37 3.07 15.18 -6.85
CA TRP A 37 4.04 15.87 -6.01
C TRP A 37 4.45 15.02 -4.80
N HIS A 38 3.50 14.32 -4.19
CA HIS A 38 3.77 13.45 -3.04
C HIS A 38 4.69 12.29 -3.39
N ALA A 39 4.39 11.55 -4.46
CA ALA A 39 5.23 10.44 -4.92
C ALA A 39 6.67 10.88 -5.21
N ARG A 40 6.84 12.06 -5.83
CA ARG A 40 8.18 12.62 -6.11
C ARG A 40 8.98 12.93 -4.85
N GLN A 41 8.34 13.55 -3.86
CA GLN A 41 9.00 13.87 -2.59
C GLN A 41 9.41 12.60 -1.84
N THR A 42 8.53 11.58 -1.84
CA THR A 42 8.87 10.29 -1.24
C THR A 42 10.04 9.63 -1.97
N ASN A 43 10.03 9.57 -3.29
CA ASN A 43 11.09 8.96 -4.08
C ASN A 43 12.44 9.66 -3.87
N TYR A 44 12.44 10.99 -3.80
CA TYR A 44 13.63 11.77 -3.44
C TYR A 44 14.14 11.41 -2.04
N GLY A 45 13.24 11.34 -1.05
CA GLY A 45 13.58 10.95 0.32
C GLY A 45 14.17 9.54 0.41
N LEU A 46 13.60 8.59 -0.33
CA LEU A 46 14.12 7.22 -0.42
C LEU A 46 15.54 7.22 -0.99
N LEU A 47 15.79 7.85 -2.15
CA LEU A 47 17.13 7.90 -2.74
C LEU A 47 18.17 8.53 -1.79
N ARG A 48 17.80 9.60 -1.07
CA ARG A 48 18.67 10.27 -0.08
C ARG A 48 19.06 9.37 1.09
N ALA A 49 18.27 8.35 1.34
CA ALA A 49 18.44 7.45 2.47
C ALA A 49 18.84 6.02 2.07
N ALA A 50 19.34 5.83 0.84
CA ALA A 50 19.89 4.55 0.41
C ALA A 50 20.91 4.00 1.43
N GLY A 51 20.76 2.72 1.77
CA GLY A 51 21.51 2.03 2.82
C GLY A 51 21.03 2.32 4.25
N ARG A 52 19.91 3.02 4.45
CA ARG A 52 19.39 3.41 5.78
C ARG A 52 17.93 2.99 5.96
N ARG A 53 17.42 3.25 7.17
CA ARG A 53 15.99 3.12 7.53
C ARG A 53 15.37 4.50 7.52
N VAL A 54 14.19 4.66 6.92
CA VAL A 54 13.50 5.95 6.79
C VAL A 54 12.09 5.88 7.35
N ALA A 55 11.79 6.76 8.29
CA ALA A 55 10.41 7.02 8.69
C ALA A 55 9.72 7.86 7.60
N LEU A 56 8.66 7.32 7.01
CA LEU A 56 7.80 7.99 6.05
C LEU A 56 6.57 8.51 6.79
N LEU A 57 6.61 9.79 7.14
CA LEU A 57 5.53 10.47 7.83
C LEU A 57 4.75 11.33 6.83
N ASP A 58 3.44 11.16 6.84
CA ASP A 58 2.54 12.04 6.12
C ASP A 58 2.41 13.39 6.85
N VAL A 59 2.07 14.46 6.13
CA VAL A 59 1.89 15.81 6.70
C VAL A 59 0.79 15.85 7.77
N ASP A 60 -0.17 14.93 7.65
CA ASP A 60 -1.28 14.78 8.56
C ASP A 60 -0.97 13.84 9.73
N GLN A 61 0.15 13.10 9.72
CA GLN A 61 0.53 12.25 10.84
C GLN A 61 1.19 13.09 11.94
N LEU A 62 0.56 13.11 13.12
CA LEU A 62 0.94 13.96 14.24
C LEU A 62 1.29 13.12 15.45
N GLY A 63 2.38 13.48 16.15
CA GLY A 63 2.65 13.02 17.51
C GLY A 63 3.25 11.62 17.65
N LEU A 64 3.14 11.07 18.86
CA LEU A 64 3.70 9.78 19.24
C LEU A 64 2.76 8.63 18.84
N PRO A 65 3.29 7.42 18.55
CA PRO A 65 2.48 6.23 18.39
C PRO A 65 1.61 6.00 19.61
N LEU A 66 0.42 5.47 19.38
CA LEU A 66 -0.56 5.14 20.41
C LEU A 66 -0.78 3.62 20.44
N THR A 67 -0.89 3.03 21.62
CA THR A 67 -1.21 1.60 21.74
C THR A 67 -2.62 1.31 21.24
N THR A 68 -2.82 0.22 20.48
CA THR A 68 -4.17 -0.24 20.11
C THR A 68 -4.96 -0.68 21.35
N PRO A 69 -6.25 -0.31 21.49
CA PRO A 69 -7.12 -0.86 22.53
C PRO A 69 -7.20 -2.39 22.46
N GLY A 70 -6.88 -3.07 23.57
CA GLY A 70 -6.83 -4.53 23.60
C GLY A 70 -5.62 -5.13 22.87
N ALA A 71 -4.53 -4.38 22.73
CA ALA A 71 -3.29 -4.89 22.15
C ALA A 71 -2.82 -6.16 22.90
N LEU A 72 -2.46 -7.17 22.12
CA LEU A 72 -1.96 -8.45 22.57
C LEU A 72 -0.46 -8.56 22.28
N ASN A 73 0.25 -9.25 23.16
CA ASN A 73 1.62 -9.68 22.89
C ASN A 73 1.62 -10.93 22.01
N GLY A 74 2.74 -11.13 21.33
CA GLY A 74 2.96 -12.26 20.44
C GLY A 74 2.57 -11.95 19.01
N LEU A 75 3.39 -12.45 18.08
CA LEU A 75 3.14 -12.28 16.66
C LEU A 75 1.96 -13.16 16.23
N ASP A 76 0.97 -12.57 15.57
CA ASP A 76 -0.05 -13.29 14.81
C ASP A 76 0.54 -13.71 13.45
N PRO A 77 0.75 -15.02 13.23
CA PRO A 77 1.22 -15.53 11.97
C PRO A 77 0.12 -15.59 10.91
N SER A 78 -1.14 -15.32 11.23
CA SER A 78 -2.23 -15.28 10.25
C SER A 78 -2.20 -14.01 9.42
N ALA A 79 -2.00 -14.13 8.10
CA ALA A 79 -2.16 -13.01 7.17
C ALA A 79 -3.65 -12.67 6.90
N ALA A 80 -4.59 -13.48 7.40
CA ALA A 80 -6.01 -13.40 7.07
C ALA A 80 -6.81 -12.47 7.99
N ALA A 81 -6.23 -12.01 9.10
CA ALA A 81 -6.94 -11.12 10.03
C ALA A 81 -7.27 -9.78 9.33
N VAL A 82 -8.55 -9.44 9.25
CA VAL A 82 -8.99 -8.12 8.78
C VAL A 82 -8.54 -7.08 9.80
N ARG A 83 -8.11 -5.90 9.34
CA ARG A 83 -7.87 -4.77 10.26
C ARG A 83 -9.14 -4.51 11.07
N GLU A 84 -8.96 -4.16 12.33
CA GLU A 84 -10.07 -3.86 13.23
C GLU A 84 -10.34 -2.36 13.23
N ALA A 85 -11.63 -2.01 13.37
CA ALA A 85 -12.08 -0.63 13.48
C ALA A 85 -12.79 -0.43 14.82
N TRP A 86 -12.30 0.52 15.60
CA TRP A 86 -12.94 1.04 16.81
C TRP A 86 -13.53 2.42 16.49
N PHE A 87 -14.73 2.69 17.01
CA PHE A 87 -15.54 3.88 16.70
C PHE A 87 -15.78 4.73 17.95
N ASP A 88 -16.14 5.99 17.75
CA ASP A 88 -16.44 6.98 18.81
C ASP A 88 -15.33 7.15 19.85
N LEU A 89 -14.08 7.06 19.40
CA LEU A 89 -12.93 7.27 20.26
C LEU A 89 -12.61 8.76 20.28
N ASP A 90 -12.95 9.43 21.38
CA ASP A 90 -12.58 10.83 21.64
C ASP A 90 -11.09 10.96 22.05
N GLN A 91 -10.19 10.23 21.35
CA GLN A 91 -8.72 10.12 21.53
C GLN A 91 -8.22 9.06 22.53
N THR A 92 -8.66 7.81 22.43
CA THR A 92 -8.16 6.74 23.29
C THR A 92 -7.20 5.82 22.56
N GLY A 93 -5.96 6.25 22.47
CA GLY A 93 -4.83 5.35 22.53
C GLY A 93 -3.84 5.95 23.53
N THR A 94 -3.23 5.11 24.37
CA THR A 94 -2.26 5.61 25.34
C THR A 94 -0.98 5.95 24.58
N PRO A 95 -0.39 7.15 24.78
CA PRO A 95 0.91 7.47 24.18
C PRO A 95 1.92 6.37 24.49
N ASP A 96 2.46 5.78 23.44
CA ASP A 96 3.50 4.78 23.51
C ASP A 96 4.84 5.44 23.17
N GLY A 97 5.55 5.85 24.23
CA GLY A 97 6.87 6.48 24.11
C GLY A 97 7.91 5.57 23.44
N GLY A 98 7.71 4.24 23.41
CA GLY A 98 8.63 3.28 22.80
C GLY A 98 8.24 2.82 21.40
N GLY A 99 7.10 3.26 20.86
CA GLY A 99 6.57 2.68 19.62
C GLY A 99 7.48 2.86 18.40
N TRP A 100 8.15 4.01 18.30
CA TRP A 100 9.15 4.26 17.26
C TRP A 100 10.44 3.50 17.50
N ASP A 101 10.87 3.35 18.75
CA ASP A 101 12.06 2.58 19.10
C ASP A 101 11.87 1.10 18.73
N THR A 102 10.71 0.53 19.04
CA THR A 102 10.34 -0.82 18.60
C THR A 102 10.38 -0.92 17.08
N ALA A 103 9.73 -0.01 16.34
CA ALA A 103 9.73 -0.04 14.88
C ALA A 103 11.14 0.06 14.28
N LEU A 104 11.97 0.98 14.80
CA LEU A 104 13.36 1.17 14.38
C LEU A 104 14.22 -0.06 14.69
N SER A 105 13.99 -0.70 15.84
CA SER A 105 14.73 -1.89 16.25
C SER A 105 14.47 -3.07 15.31
N VAL A 106 13.21 -3.31 14.92
CA VAL A 106 12.81 -4.49 14.13
C VAL A 106 12.98 -4.30 12.62
N CYS A 107 12.93 -3.07 12.11
CA CYS A 107 13.13 -2.81 10.69
C CYS A 107 14.56 -3.16 10.27
N GLY A 108 14.69 -4.10 9.32
CA GLY A 108 15.95 -4.70 8.87
C GLY A 108 16.41 -5.93 9.65
N MET A 109 15.73 -6.30 10.73
CA MET A 109 16.02 -7.56 11.43
C MET A 109 15.53 -8.76 10.62
N GLY A 110 16.25 -9.89 10.75
CA GLY A 110 15.76 -11.18 10.28
C GLY A 110 14.55 -11.64 11.10
N LEU A 111 13.63 -12.36 10.47
CA LEU A 111 12.42 -12.82 11.16
C LEU A 111 12.72 -13.65 12.42
N SER A 112 13.74 -14.51 12.40
CA SER A 112 14.14 -15.30 13.58
C SER A 112 14.52 -14.43 14.77
N ASP A 113 15.23 -13.32 14.52
CA ASP A 113 15.65 -12.41 15.59
C ASP A 113 14.45 -11.62 16.13
N VAL A 114 13.51 -11.23 15.25
CA VAL A 114 12.24 -10.60 15.68
C VAL A 114 11.46 -11.54 16.59
N LEU A 115 11.31 -12.81 16.19
CA LEU A 115 10.62 -13.83 16.99
C LEU A 115 11.30 -14.13 18.33
N GLY A 116 12.61 -13.84 18.44
CA GLY A 116 13.36 -13.94 19.69
C GLY A 116 13.04 -12.84 20.71
N GLN A 117 12.38 -11.75 20.29
CA GLN A 117 11.93 -10.71 21.21
C GLN A 117 10.62 -11.11 21.90
N SER A 118 10.51 -10.83 23.19
CA SER A 118 9.33 -11.22 24.00
C SER A 118 8.01 -10.64 23.49
N GLU A 119 8.04 -9.46 22.87
CA GLU A 119 6.86 -8.82 22.29
C GLU A 119 6.29 -9.58 21.07
N PHE A 120 7.15 -10.26 20.30
CA PHE A 120 6.79 -10.94 19.05
C PHE A 120 6.87 -12.46 19.15
N ALA A 121 7.18 -13.02 20.32
CA ALA A 121 7.29 -14.45 20.53
C ALA A 121 5.99 -15.17 20.11
N LEU A 122 6.12 -16.25 19.33
CA LEU A 122 4.98 -17.06 18.93
C LEU A 122 4.39 -17.79 20.13
N THR A 123 3.09 -17.70 20.30
CA THR A 123 2.37 -18.51 21.28
C THR A 123 1.96 -19.85 20.67
N SER A 124 1.77 -20.87 21.50
CA SER A 124 1.28 -22.19 21.02
C SER A 124 -0.04 -22.05 20.26
N ASP A 125 -0.94 -21.21 20.78
CA ASP A 125 -2.26 -20.97 20.20
C ASP A 125 -2.15 -20.29 18.82
N ALA A 126 -1.20 -19.38 18.63
CA ALA A 126 -1.00 -18.67 17.37
C ALA A 126 -0.50 -19.60 16.25
N VAL A 127 0.22 -20.67 16.59
CA VAL A 127 0.75 -21.64 15.61
C VAL A 127 -0.24 -22.78 15.34
N GLN A 128 -1.19 -23.02 16.24
CA GLN A 128 -2.16 -24.09 16.09
C GLN A 128 -3.05 -23.87 14.85
N GLY A 129 -3.10 -24.87 13.96
CA GLY A 129 -3.93 -24.82 12.75
C GLY A 129 -3.28 -24.11 11.55
N LEU A 130 -2.03 -23.65 11.66
CA LEU A 130 -1.31 -23.12 10.50
C LEU A 130 -1.03 -24.21 9.46
N SER A 131 -1.20 -23.86 8.19
CA SER A 131 -0.84 -24.76 7.08
C SER A 131 0.67 -24.92 6.97
N ARG A 132 1.12 -26.05 6.41
CA ARG A 132 2.55 -26.28 6.12
C ARG A 132 3.16 -25.19 5.25
N THR A 133 2.39 -24.70 4.27
CA THR A 133 2.80 -23.57 3.42
C THR A 133 3.05 -22.33 4.25
N ARG A 134 2.21 -22.05 5.25
CA ARG A 134 2.38 -20.88 6.11
C ARG A 134 3.61 -21.00 7.02
N LEU A 135 3.82 -22.17 7.59
CA LEU A 135 5.01 -22.46 8.37
C LEU A 135 6.29 -22.32 7.54
N ALA A 136 6.29 -22.81 6.29
CA ALA A 136 7.42 -22.65 5.37
C ALA A 136 7.70 -21.17 5.05
N GLN A 137 6.66 -20.34 4.89
CA GLN A 137 6.84 -18.90 4.68
C GLN A 137 7.46 -18.18 5.88
N MET A 138 7.14 -18.62 7.10
CA MET A 138 7.74 -18.11 8.34
C MET A 138 9.16 -18.62 8.58
N ALA A 139 9.51 -19.78 8.04
CA ALA A 139 10.87 -20.32 8.10
C ALA A 139 11.82 -19.67 7.07
N SER A 140 11.30 -18.87 6.13
CA SER A 140 12.11 -18.18 5.13
C SER A 140 13.00 -17.12 5.79
N PRO A 141 14.29 -17.02 5.43
CA PRO A 141 15.29 -16.17 6.10
C PRO A 141 15.16 -14.66 5.78
N GLY A 142 13.94 -14.20 5.49
CA GLY A 142 13.68 -12.82 5.11
C GLY A 142 13.86 -11.82 6.26
N GLN A 143 14.11 -10.57 5.88
CA GLN A 143 14.14 -9.43 6.79
C GLN A 143 12.80 -8.69 6.81
N ILE A 144 12.56 -7.95 7.90
CA ILE A 144 11.49 -6.95 7.94
C ILE A 144 11.91 -5.75 7.09
N LYS A 145 11.32 -5.61 5.90
CA LYS A 145 11.60 -4.52 4.96
C LYS A 145 10.81 -3.25 5.25
N SER A 146 9.64 -3.39 5.88
CA SER A 146 8.88 -2.23 6.32
C SER A 146 8.08 -2.51 7.58
N VAL A 147 7.81 -1.43 8.32
CA VAL A 147 6.93 -1.42 9.49
C VAL A 147 5.74 -0.53 9.23
N ILE A 148 4.56 -1.01 9.61
CA ILE A 148 3.28 -0.36 9.42
C ILE A 148 2.65 -0.14 10.80
N PHE A 149 2.08 1.03 10.99
CA PHE A 149 1.18 1.34 12.09
C PHE A 149 -0.27 1.40 11.59
N GLY A 150 -1.21 1.20 12.51
CA GLY A 150 -2.58 1.60 12.30
C GLY A 150 -2.72 3.13 12.33
N SER A 151 -3.94 3.61 12.24
CA SER A 151 -4.26 5.04 12.19
C SER A 151 -5.33 5.39 13.21
N VAL A 152 -5.21 6.56 13.85
CA VAL A 152 -6.26 7.16 14.69
C VAL A 152 -6.71 8.48 14.06
N GLY A 153 -8.01 8.66 13.89
CA GLY A 153 -8.59 9.84 13.24
C GLY A 153 -9.02 9.54 11.80
N ALA A 154 -8.90 10.53 10.92
CA ALA A 154 -9.27 10.39 9.52
C ALA A 154 -8.44 9.30 8.81
N LEU A 155 -9.13 8.39 8.12
CA LEU A 155 -8.49 7.38 7.28
C LEU A 155 -8.02 8.00 5.95
N ASP A 156 -6.88 7.50 5.46
CA ASP A 156 -6.26 7.86 4.18
C ASP A 156 -7.15 7.53 2.98
N ALA A 157 -8.06 6.58 3.15
CA ALA A 157 -9.01 6.25 2.10
C ALA A 157 -9.93 7.45 1.82
N PRO A 158 -10.01 7.93 0.55
CA PRO A 158 -10.90 9.03 0.17
C PRO A 158 -12.38 8.60 0.13
N HIS A 159 -12.68 7.35 0.50
CA HIS A 159 -14.00 6.76 0.47
C HIS A 159 -14.26 5.92 1.73
N ASN A 160 -15.53 5.67 2.05
CA ASN A 160 -15.91 4.86 3.20
C ASN A 160 -16.13 3.36 2.90
N ARG A 161 -15.77 2.85 1.71
CA ARG A 161 -16.03 1.45 1.32
C ARG A 161 -15.43 0.39 2.26
N TRP A 162 -14.33 0.72 2.94
CA TRP A 162 -13.69 -0.14 3.93
C TRP A 162 -14.66 -0.53 5.07
N LEU A 163 -15.64 0.32 5.40
CA LEU A 163 -16.61 0.12 6.48
C LEU A 163 -17.49 -1.12 6.25
N TYR A 164 -17.65 -1.53 4.99
CA TYR A 164 -18.51 -2.65 4.62
C TYR A 164 -17.76 -3.99 4.59
N SER A 165 -16.44 -3.98 4.84
CA SER A 165 -15.59 -5.17 4.89
C SER A 165 -15.01 -5.44 6.28
N ILE A 166 -15.53 -4.80 7.32
CA ILE A 166 -15.02 -4.97 8.70
C ILE A 166 -15.50 -6.29 9.33
N GLY A 167 -14.64 -6.87 10.17
CA GLY A 167 -14.92 -8.12 10.88
C GLY A 167 -16.05 -7.99 11.92
N LYS A 168 -16.55 -9.14 12.41
CA LYS A 168 -17.69 -9.23 13.34
C LYS A 168 -17.54 -8.31 14.57
N ALA A 169 -16.41 -8.35 15.27
CA ALA A 169 -16.18 -7.52 16.45
C ALA A 169 -16.21 -6.00 16.14
N SER A 170 -15.73 -5.60 14.97
CA SER A 170 -15.81 -4.20 14.53
C SER A 170 -17.23 -3.82 14.12
N ARG A 171 -18.00 -4.74 13.51
CA ARG A 171 -19.44 -4.51 13.25
C ARG A 171 -20.25 -4.34 14.52
N GLU A 172 -19.97 -5.13 15.55
CA GLU A 172 -20.63 -5.00 16.86
C GLU A 172 -20.34 -3.64 17.50
N ARG A 173 -19.10 -3.16 17.41
CA ARG A 173 -18.73 -1.79 17.82
C ARG A 173 -19.43 -0.72 16.97
N LEU A 174 -19.53 -0.91 15.65
CA LEU A 174 -20.24 0.01 14.76
C LEU A 174 -21.73 0.13 15.14
N LEU A 175 -22.38 -0.98 15.48
CA LEU A 175 -23.79 -1.01 15.92
C LEU A 175 -24.04 -0.20 17.19
N ALA A 176 -23.02 -0.05 18.04
CA ALA A 176 -23.07 0.72 19.29
C ALA A 176 -22.62 2.18 19.12
N SER A 177 -22.22 2.59 17.91
CA SER A 177 -21.60 3.88 17.63
C SER A 177 -22.50 4.82 16.81
N ASP A 178 -22.10 6.09 16.69
CA ASP A 178 -22.69 7.01 15.71
C ASP A 178 -22.24 6.65 14.29
N TYR A 179 -23.11 5.90 13.59
CA TYR A 179 -22.90 5.51 12.19
C TYR A 179 -22.65 6.70 11.25
N ASN A 180 -23.29 7.85 11.49
CA ASN A 180 -23.12 9.02 10.64
C ASN A 180 -21.72 9.64 10.79
N ARG A 181 -21.18 9.63 12.01
CA ARG A 181 -19.79 10.03 12.27
C ARG A 181 -18.82 9.00 11.68
N ALA A 182 -19.06 7.71 11.93
CA ALA A 182 -18.23 6.62 11.45
C ALA A 182 -18.11 6.60 9.91
N ARG A 183 -19.22 6.72 9.19
CA ARG A 183 -19.20 6.71 7.71
C ARG A 183 -18.51 7.92 7.08
N ARG A 184 -18.29 8.99 7.84
CA ARG A 184 -17.49 10.16 7.43
C ARG A 184 -15.99 9.97 7.70
N GLY A 185 -15.60 8.88 8.36
CA GLY A 185 -14.21 8.59 8.69
C GLY A 185 -13.70 9.30 9.95
N GLN A 186 -14.59 9.81 10.81
CA GLN A 186 -14.21 10.58 12.00
C GLN A 186 -14.20 9.72 13.26
N GLY A 187 -13.25 9.98 14.17
CA GLY A 187 -13.19 9.31 15.49
C GLY A 187 -12.95 7.81 15.42
N ILE A 188 -12.21 7.35 14.40
CA ILE A 188 -11.93 5.93 14.17
C ILE A 188 -10.49 5.62 14.54
N LEU A 189 -10.28 4.51 15.25
CA LEU A 189 -8.99 3.84 15.28
C LEU A 189 -9.07 2.63 14.37
N HIS A 190 -8.13 2.50 13.46
CA HIS A 190 -8.05 1.41 12.51
C HIS A 190 -6.68 0.76 12.59
N GLY A 191 -6.62 -0.44 13.18
CA GLY A 191 -5.37 -1.07 13.58
C GLY A 191 -5.51 -2.58 13.73
N ILE A 192 -4.62 -3.16 14.51
CA ILE A 192 -4.60 -4.61 14.81
C ILE A 192 -4.33 -4.83 16.30
N ALA A 193 -4.93 -5.90 16.85
CA ALA A 193 -4.74 -6.27 18.25
C ALA A 193 -3.36 -6.90 18.50
N ALA A 194 -2.92 -7.83 17.66
CA ALA A 194 -1.59 -8.46 17.77
C ALA A 194 -0.68 -8.03 16.61
N PRO A 195 0.62 -7.80 16.82
CA PRO A 195 1.57 -7.59 15.72
C PRO A 195 1.51 -8.73 14.72
N ARG A 196 1.65 -8.47 13.42
CA ARG A 196 1.52 -9.53 12.40
C ARG A 196 2.43 -9.34 11.21
N LEU A 197 2.80 -10.47 10.61
CA LEU A 197 3.56 -10.50 9.36
C LEU A 197 2.63 -10.50 8.16
N LEU A 198 2.84 -9.51 7.30
CA LEU A 198 2.22 -9.43 6.00
C LEU A 198 3.19 -9.98 4.96
N ASN A 199 2.74 -10.99 4.23
CA ASN A 199 3.39 -11.45 3.02
C ASN A 199 2.68 -10.78 1.85
N GLY A 200 3.41 -10.08 0.99
CA GLY A 200 2.84 -9.36 -0.14
C GLY A 200 2.72 -7.86 0.08
N LEU A 201 1.71 -7.27 -0.56
CA LEU A 201 1.53 -5.83 -0.69
C LEU A 201 1.40 -5.13 0.66
N SER A 202 2.28 -4.16 0.89
CA SER A 202 2.15 -3.17 1.96
C SER A 202 1.62 -1.88 1.36
N PHE A 203 0.53 -1.36 1.93
CA PHE A 203 0.03 -0.03 1.63
C PHE A 203 0.48 0.95 2.72
N ALA A 204 1.15 2.02 2.31
CA ALA A 204 1.61 3.12 3.16
C ALA A 204 2.41 2.69 4.42
N PRO A 205 3.56 2.00 4.27
CA PRO A 205 4.46 1.77 5.40
C PRO A 205 4.96 3.08 6.01
N ASN A 206 5.09 3.09 7.35
CA ASN A 206 5.56 4.25 8.11
C ASN A 206 7.07 4.24 8.33
N LEU A 207 7.70 3.07 8.21
CA LEU A 207 9.15 2.92 8.27
C LEU A 207 9.58 1.91 7.21
N VAL A 208 10.61 2.24 6.45
CA VAL A 208 11.10 1.42 5.33
C VAL A 208 12.61 1.24 5.44
N LEU A 209 13.10 0.02 5.20
CA LEU A 209 14.50 -0.25 4.94
C LEU A 209 14.78 0.07 3.46
N VAL A 210 15.70 1.00 3.21
CA VAL A 210 16.04 1.45 1.86
C VAL A 210 17.34 0.78 1.41
N ASP A 211 17.20 -0.45 0.93
CA ASP A 211 18.28 -1.20 0.26
C ASP A 211 17.96 -1.39 -1.23
N GLU A 212 18.75 -2.19 -1.95
CA GLU A 212 18.57 -2.48 -3.39
C GLU A 212 17.22 -3.10 -3.76
N SER A 213 16.46 -3.60 -2.78
CA SER A 213 15.14 -4.21 -2.94
C SER A 213 13.97 -3.27 -2.64
N CYS A 214 14.23 -2.06 -2.14
CA CYS A 214 13.19 -1.07 -1.91
C CYS A 214 12.63 -0.59 -3.25
N GLY A 215 11.30 -0.63 -3.44
CA GLY A 215 10.64 -0.01 -4.59
C GLY A 215 10.53 1.52 -4.48
N PHE A 216 9.95 2.15 -5.50
CA PHE A 216 9.60 3.57 -5.53
C PHE A 216 8.08 3.77 -5.54
N ASP A 217 7.59 4.93 -5.09
CA ASP A 217 6.20 5.33 -5.25
C ASP A 217 5.92 5.65 -6.72
N GLY A 218 4.84 5.08 -7.25
CA GLY A 218 4.48 5.23 -8.66
C GLY A 218 4.24 6.70 -9.02
N PRO A 219 4.61 7.15 -10.22
CA PRO A 219 4.45 8.55 -10.61
C PRO A 219 2.96 8.94 -10.71
N LEU A 220 2.06 7.99 -10.96
CA LEU A 220 0.64 8.31 -11.10
C LEU A 220 -0.02 8.49 -9.72
N ALA A 221 -0.96 9.43 -9.63
CA ALA A 221 -1.73 9.66 -8.41
C ALA A 221 -2.55 8.41 -7.98
N GLY A 222 -3.03 8.41 -6.74
CA GLY A 222 -3.85 7.33 -6.18
C GLY A 222 -3.01 6.31 -5.39
N SER A 223 -3.05 5.04 -5.78
CA SER A 223 -2.41 3.94 -5.03
C SER A 223 -0.88 3.84 -5.19
N ALA A 224 -0.15 4.97 -5.21
CA ALA A 224 1.31 5.01 -5.46
C ALA A 224 2.11 4.10 -4.50
N HIS A 225 1.73 4.07 -3.22
CA HIS A 225 2.34 3.19 -2.22
C HIS A 225 2.08 1.71 -2.46
N LEU A 226 0.96 1.36 -3.08
CA LEU A 226 0.65 -0.04 -3.41
C LEU A 226 1.60 -0.55 -4.49
N TRP A 227 1.87 0.28 -5.50
CA TRP A 227 2.90 -0.01 -6.50
C TRP A 227 4.26 -0.21 -5.84
N ARG A 228 4.68 0.70 -4.94
CA ARG A 228 5.94 0.54 -4.20
C ARG A 228 6.00 -0.78 -3.46
N GLY A 229 4.93 -1.14 -2.75
CA GLY A 229 4.83 -2.39 -2.01
C GLY A 229 4.94 -3.62 -2.93
N ALA A 230 4.29 -3.58 -4.09
CA ALA A 230 4.38 -4.65 -5.10
C ALA A 230 5.78 -4.79 -5.66
N LEU A 231 6.37 -3.67 -6.08
CA LEU A 231 7.72 -3.64 -6.62
C LEU A 231 8.73 -4.12 -5.59
N SER A 232 8.64 -3.67 -4.34
CA SER A 232 9.53 -4.13 -3.27
C SER A 232 9.41 -5.64 -3.05
N GLN A 233 8.18 -6.17 -3.09
CA GLN A 233 7.94 -7.60 -2.96
C GLN A 233 8.46 -8.41 -4.15
N LEU A 234 8.43 -7.82 -5.35
CA LEU A 234 9.06 -8.40 -6.54
C LEU A 234 10.57 -8.45 -6.37
N LEU A 235 11.20 -7.36 -5.96
CA LEU A 235 12.65 -7.25 -5.83
C LEU A 235 13.20 -8.13 -4.69
N ASP A 236 12.47 -8.27 -3.59
CA ASP A 236 12.76 -9.22 -2.52
C ASP A 236 11.51 -10.05 -2.12
N PRO A 237 11.32 -11.24 -2.72
CA PRO A 237 10.25 -12.17 -2.35
C PRO A 237 10.31 -12.69 -0.90
N ALA A 238 11.51 -12.69 -0.30
CA ALA A 238 11.71 -13.12 1.08
C ALA A 238 11.42 -12.00 2.08
N GLY A 239 11.45 -10.74 1.63
CA GLY A 239 11.10 -9.56 2.41
C GLY A 239 9.72 -9.67 3.06
N ARG A 240 9.60 -9.13 4.28
CA ARG A 240 8.37 -9.13 5.07
C ARG A 240 8.00 -7.73 5.51
N ASN A 241 6.70 -7.50 5.67
CA ASN A 241 6.20 -6.27 6.26
C ASN A 241 5.62 -6.59 7.64
N LEU A 242 6.01 -5.84 8.66
CA LEU A 242 5.51 -6.01 10.02
C LEU A 242 4.48 -4.93 10.32
N HIS A 243 3.25 -5.32 10.60
CA HIS A 243 2.26 -4.39 11.13
C HIS A 243 2.30 -4.52 12.66
N LEU A 244 2.51 -3.41 13.36
CA LEU A 244 2.53 -3.36 14.82
C LEU A 244 1.13 -3.07 15.37
N SER A 245 0.85 -3.52 16.59
CA SER A 245 -0.37 -3.20 17.36
C SER A 245 -0.31 -1.79 17.97
N ARG A 246 0.11 -0.82 17.14
CA ARG A 246 0.28 0.59 17.45
C ARG A 246 -0.32 1.42 16.33
N ASN A 247 -0.77 2.62 16.63
CA ASN A 247 -1.47 3.49 15.70
C ASN A 247 -0.86 4.89 15.72
N LEU A 248 -0.75 5.52 14.56
CA LEU A 248 -0.33 6.91 14.48
C LEU A 248 -1.56 7.83 14.47
N PRO A 249 -1.57 8.88 15.30
CA PRO A 249 -2.59 9.91 15.21
C PRO A 249 -2.49 10.63 13.86
N ARG A 250 -3.65 10.93 13.29
CA ARG A 250 -3.78 11.72 12.08
C ARG A 250 -4.64 12.95 12.38
N SER A 251 -4.25 14.09 11.83
CA SER A 251 -5.13 15.26 11.76
C SER A 251 -6.41 14.85 11.04
N ASP A 252 -7.54 15.35 11.51
CA ASP A 252 -8.78 15.15 10.78
C ASP A 252 -8.66 15.88 9.44
N ALA A 253 -8.63 15.10 8.35
CA ALA A 253 -8.74 15.63 7.00
C ALA A 253 -10.16 16.23 6.82
N ASN A 254 -10.34 17.44 7.34
CA ASN A 254 -11.55 18.22 7.25
C ASN A 254 -11.90 18.46 5.77
N GLY A 255 -13.09 18.04 5.35
CA GLY A 255 -13.66 18.41 4.04
C GLY A 255 -13.71 17.33 2.96
N VAL A 256 -13.18 16.12 3.18
CA VAL A 256 -13.34 15.03 2.19
C VAL A 256 -14.72 14.39 2.33
N ASP A 257 -15.55 14.50 1.28
CA ASP A 257 -16.87 13.86 1.21
C ASP A 257 -16.76 12.35 0.89
N ARG A 258 -16.35 11.58 1.92
CA ARG A 258 -16.15 10.12 1.83
C ARG A 258 -17.43 9.35 1.56
N VAL A 259 -18.59 9.93 1.90
CA VAL A 259 -19.89 9.28 1.71
C VAL A 259 -20.25 9.30 0.24
N SER A 260 -20.18 10.48 -0.39
CA SER A 260 -20.42 10.58 -1.83
C SER A 260 -19.37 9.82 -2.64
N ALA A 261 -18.09 9.93 -2.27
CA ALA A 261 -17.02 9.19 -2.94
C ALA A 261 -17.17 7.66 -2.79
N GLY A 262 -17.60 7.17 -1.63
CA GLY A 262 -17.86 5.75 -1.39
C GLY A 262 -19.01 5.19 -2.24
N ARG A 263 -20.06 5.99 -2.43
CA ARG A 263 -21.24 5.64 -3.23
C ARG A 263 -21.03 5.80 -4.74
N ALA A 264 -19.97 6.49 -5.18
CA ALA A 264 -19.66 6.61 -6.59
C ALA A 264 -19.16 5.27 -7.19
N ALA A 265 -19.27 5.14 -8.51
CA ALA A 265 -18.65 4.04 -9.25
C ALA A 265 -17.15 3.94 -8.92
N PHE A 266 -16.66 2.75 -8.57
CA PHE A 266 -15.26 2.54 -8.28
C PHE A 266 -14.47 2.61 -9.59
N ARG A 267 -13.49 3.51 -9.60
CA ARG A 267 -12.52 3.70 -10.69
C ARG A 267 -11.18 3.25 -10.13
N PRO A 268 -10.69 2.03 -10.43
CA PRO A 268 -9.35 1.66 -10.00
C PRO A 268 -8.32 2.51 -10.74
N ASP A 269 -7.13 2.66 -10.16
CA ASP A 269 -6.02 3.41 -10.75
C ASP A 269 -4.97 2.49 -11.41
N LEU A 270 -4.02 3.08 -12.15
CA LEU A 270 -2.99 2.31 -12.83
C LEU A 270 -2.01 1.63 -11.85
N ASN A 271 -1.65 2.28 -10.75
CA ASN A 271 -0.74 1.68 -9.77
C ASN A 271 -1.34 0.40 -9.19
N ARG A 272 -2.67 0.37 -8.99
CA ARG A 272 -3.40 -0.83 -8.57
C ARG A 272 -3.31 -1.94 -9.64
N LEU A 273 -3.58 -1.62 -10.91
CA LEU A 273 -3.45 -2.58 -12.01
C LEU A 273 -2.04 -3.20 -12.03
N LEU A 274 -1.02 -2.34 -11.99
CA LEU A 274 0.37 -2.78 -12.07
C LEU A 274 0.80 -3.58 -10.83
N ALA A 275 0.35 -3.19 -9.64
CA ALA A 275 0.59 -3.94 -8.41
C ALA A 275 -0.03 -5.33 -8.47
N ASP A 276 -1.30 -5.44 -8.89
CA ASP A 276 -1.98 -6.73 -9.04
C ASP A 276 -1.29 -7.60 -10.12
N TRP A 277 -0.81 -6.98 -11.20
CA TRP A 277 -0.04 -7.66 -12.25
C TRP A 277 1.31 -8.20 -11.73
N ILE A 278 2.07 -7.40 -10.97
CA ILE A 278 3.29 -7.87 -10.30
C ILE A 278 2.99 -9.08 -9.44
N MET A 279 1.97 -9.00 -8.58
CA MET A 279 1.65 -10.08 -7.65
C MET A 279 1.23 -11.36 -8.37
N ALA A 280 0.56 -11.24 -9.52
CA ALA A 280 0.18 -12.38 -10.36
C ALA A 280 1.37 -13.03 -11.07
N GLU A 281 2.36 -12.24 -11.50
CA GLU A 281 3.53 -12.73 -12.23
C GLU A 281 4.70 -13.11 -11.31
N LEU A 282 4.70 -12.69 -10.05
CA LEU A 282 5.75 -12.95 -9.07
C LEU A 282 6.17 -14.44 -9.01
N PRO A 283 5.26 -15.44 -8.99
CA PRO A 283 5.66 -16.85 -8.95
C PRO A 283 6.39 -17.35 -10.20
N ARG A 284 6.33 -16.61 -11.31
CA ARG A 284 7.01 -16.95 -12.58
C ARG A 284 8.40 -16.33 -12.68
N CYS A 285 8.72 -15.35 -11.84
CA CYS A 285 10.01 -14.68 -11.83
C CYS A 285 11.08 -15.55 -11.15
N GLN A 286 11.98 -16.13 -11.96
CA GLN A 286 13.05 -17.02 -11.49
C GLN A 286 14.40 -16.31 -11.24
N ALA A 287 14.52 -15.04 -11.62
CA ALA A 287 15.74 -14.26 -11.39
C ALA A 287 16.10 -14.23 -9.90
N GLU A 288 17.38 -14.35 -9.53
CA GLU A 288 17.78 -14.45 -8.13
C GLU A 288 17.95 -13.07 -7.49
N THR A 289 18.54 -12.12 -8.21
CA THR A 289 18.92 -10.81 -7.69
C THR A 289 17.85 -9.74 -7.96
N ALA A 290 17.78 -8.70 -7.13
CA ALA A 290 16.86 -7.58 -7.33
C ALA A 290 17.03 -6.89 -8.69
N PRO A 291 18.25 -6.58 -9.18
CA PRO A 291 18.44 -6.00 -10.51
C PRO A 291 17.93 -6.89 -11.64
N ASP A 292 18.18 -8.20 -11.59
CA ASP A 292 17.70 -9.14 -12.62
C ASP A 292 16.16 -9.24 -12.62
N ARG A 293 15.54 -9.21 -11.44
CA ARG A 293 14.07 -9.16 -11.31
C ARG A 293 13.50 -7.85 -11.86
N ALA A 294 14.17 -6.72 -11.62
CA ALA A 294 13.79 -5.43 -12.18
C ALA A 294 13.87 -5.42 -13.71
N ASP A 295 14.95 -5.96 -14.28
CA ASP A 295 15.14 -6.07 -15.73
C ASP A 295 14.10 -7.00 -16.38
N TRP A 296 13.80 -8.15 -15.74
CA TRP A 296 12.73 -9.03 -16.17
C TRP A 296 11.37 -8.32 -16.19
N TRP A 297 11.02 -7.58 -15.13
CA TRP A 297 9.74 -6.88 -15.04
C TRP A 297 9.64 -5.71 -16.02
N SER A 298 10.73 -4.96 -16.20
CA SER A 298 10.86 -3.95 -17.24
C SER A 298 10.56 -4.54 -18.63
N THR A 299 11.09 -5.73 -18.92
CA THR A 299 10.82 -6.44 -20.18
C THR A 299 9.35 -6.79 -20.34
N GLN A 300 8.66 -7.23 -19.27
CA GLN A 300 7.21 -7.51 -19.32
C GLN A 300 6.40 -6.26 -19.68
N MET A 301 6.72 -5.12 -19.04
CA MET A 301 6.03 -3.86 -19.30
C MET A 301 6.32 -3.33 -20.72
N LEU A 302 7.56 -3.46 -21.21
CA LEU A 302 7.92 -3.06 -22.58
C LEU A 302 7.22 -3.90 -23.64
N ASP A 303 7.14 -5.22 -23.45
CA ASP A 303 6.40 -6.11 -24.34
C ASP A 303 4.94 -5.70 -24.41
N LEU A 304 4.28 -5.54 -23.25
CA LEU A 304 2.89 -5.10 -23.20
C LEU A 304 2.71 -3.71 -23.82
N SER A 305 3.63 -2.77 -23.59
CA SER A 305 3.53 -1.41 -24.15
C SER A 305 3.50 -1.36 -25.68
N ARG A 306 4.07 -2.38 -26.34
CA ARG A 306 4.15 -2.53 -27.80
C ARG A 306 2.97 -3.30 -28.38
N ALA A 307 2.08 -3.83 -27.53
CA ALA A 307 0.90 -4.55 -27.97
C ALA A 307 -0.06 -3.67 -28.79
N PRO A 308 -0.90 -4.27 -29.65
CA PRO A 308 -1.94 -3.54 -30.36
C PRO A 308 -2.85 -2.75 -29.40
N LYS A 309 -3.24 -1.54 -29.78
CA LYS A 309 -4.11 -0.67 -28.96
C LYS A 309 -5.42 -1.36 -28.56
N SER A 310 -5.97 -2.24 -29.41
CA SER A 310 -7.15 -3.05 -29.11
C SER A 310 -6.93 -3.99 -27.92
N LEU A 311 -5.78 -4.67 -27.86
CA LEU A 311 -5.43 -5.56 -26.74
C LEU A 311 -5.23 -4.77 -25.44
N LEU A 312 -4.58 -3.61 -25.53
CA LEU A 312 -4.41 -2.72 -24.37
C LEU A 312 -5.76 -2.24 -23.83
N GLN A 313 -6.67 -1.85 -24.72
CA GLN A 313 -8.01 -1.43 -24.34
C GLN A 313 -8.81 -2.59 -23.73
N GLU A 314 -8.74 -3.79 -24.32
CA GLU A 314 -9.37 -4.99 -23.77
C GLU A 314 -8.88 -5.31 -22.36
N ARG A 315 -7.57 -5.24 -22.12
CA ARG A 315 -6.99 -5.48 -20.78
C ARG A 315 -7.45 -4.45 -19.75
N LEU A 316 -7.48 -3.16 -20.11
CA LEU A 316 -7.97 -2.11 -19.22
C LEU A 316 -9.46 -2.30 -18.90
N SER A 317 -10.28 -2.60 -19.90
CA SER A 317 -11.70 -2.91 -19.70
C SER A 317 -11.91 -4.15 -18.84
N ALA A 318 -11.17 -5.23 -19.09
CA ALA A 318 -11.26 -6.45 -18.30
C ALA A 318 -10.88 -6.17 -16.83
N PHE A 319 -9.82 -5.41 -16.57
CA PHE A 319 -9.40 -5.06 -15.22
C PHE A 319 -10.43 -4.20 -14.47
N VAL A 320 -10.98 -3.16 -15.12
CA VAL A 320 -12.01 -2.30 -14.51
C VAL A 320 -13.26 -3.13 -14.20
N SER A 321 -13.74 -3.92 -15.16
CA SER A 321 -14.92 -4.76 -14.97
C SER A 321 -14.70 -5.81 -13.88
N GLN A 322 -13.53 -6.45 -13.84
CA GLN A 322 -13.19 -7.41 -12.80
C GLN A 322 -13.14 -6.74 -11.42
N SER A 323 -12.52 -5.57 -11.30
CA SER A 323 -12.43 -4.83 -10.03
C SER A 323 -13.81 -4.45 -9.49
N GLN A 324 -14.70 -3.97 -10.37
CA GLN A 324 -16.08 -3.63 -10.01
C GLN A 324 -16.90 -4.88 -9.63
N ALA A 325 -16.79 -5.96 -10.41
CA ALA A 325 -17.47 -7.22 -10.12
C ALA A 325 -17.00 -7.83 -8.79
N GLN A 326 -15.70 -7.78 -8.50
CA GLN A 326 -15.15 -8.23 -7.22
C GLN A 326 -15.67 -7.41 -6.04
N LEU A 327 -15.77 -6.08 -6.19
CA LEU A 327 -16.36 -5.22 -5.18
C LEU A 327 -17.84 -5.56 -4.92
N ILE A 328 -18.64 -5.75 -5.98
CA ILE A 328 -20.04 -6.17 -5.85
C ILE A 328 -20.13 -7.52 -5.12
N GLY A 329 -19.38 -8.52 -5.57
CA GLY A 329 -19.42 -9.86 -4.97
C GLY A 329 -19.00 -9.84 -3.49
N ALA A 330 -17.97 -9.07 -3.14
CA ALA A 330 -17.54 -8.90 -1.75
C ALA A 330 -18.63 -8.23 -0.89
N LEU A 331 -19.26 -7.16 -1.39
CA LEU A 331 -20.33 -6.45 -0.67
C LEU A 331 -21.57 -7.33 -0.50
N GLN A 332 -21.97 -8.08 -1.52
CA GLN A 332 -23.09 -9.03 -1.44
C GLN A 332 -22.80 -10.13 -0.43
N TYR A 333 -21.61 -10.73 -0.49
CA TYR A 333 -21.18 -11.73 0.50
C TYR A 333 -21.20 -11.16 1.92
N HIS A 334 -20.70 -9.93 2.13
CA HIS A 334 -20.75 -9.29 3.44
C HIS A 334 -22.18 -9.01 3.90
N LEU A 335 -23.07 -8.57 3.01
CA LEU A 335 -24.48 -8.37 3.34
C LEU A 335 -25.16 -9.68 3.78
N GLU A 336 -24.90 -10.78 3.07
CA GLU A 336 -25.46 -12.11 3.36
C GLU A 336 -24.92 -12.72 4.67
N THR A 337 -23.66 -12.43 5.02
CA THR A 337 -22.97 -13.03 6.18
C THR A 337 -22.86 -12.12 7.40
N ALA A 338 -23.28 -10.86 7.32
CA ALA A 338 -23.05 -9.89 8.39
C ALA A 338 -23.82 -10.20 9.68
N GLY A 339 -24.95 -10.92 9.60
CA GLY A 339 -25.87 -11.11 10.72
C GLY A 339 -26.68 -9.84 10.97
N ARG A 340 -26.65 -9.32 12.21
CA ARG A 340 -27.31 -8.05 12.55
C ARG A 340 -26.49 -6.86 12.03
N VAL A 341 -27.14 -5.92 11.36
CA VAL A 341 -26.55 -4.68 10.85
C VAL A 341 -27.54 -3.51 10.98
N LEU A 342 -27.07 -2.27 10.84
CA LEU A 342 -27.90 -1.06 10.78
C LEU A 342 -28.63 -0.97 9.44
N THR A 343 -29.84 -0.42 9.43
CA THR A 343 -30.62 -0.21 8.20
C THR A 343 -29.89 0.73 7.23
N GLU A 344 -29.33 1.82 7.74
CA GLU A 344 -28.58 2.80 6.95
C GLU A 344 -27.30 2.21 6.34
N TRP A 345 -26.67 1.25 7.05
CA TRP A 345 -25.53 0.51 6.51
C TRP A 345 -25.95 -0.38 5.34
N GLN A 346 -27.08 -1.07 5.45
CA GLN A 346 -27.61 -1.90 4.35
C GLN A 346 -27.98 -1.04 3.13
N GLU A 347 -28.65 0.11 3.35
CA GLU A 347 -28.98 1.05 2.28
C GLU A 347 -27.72 1.57 1.57
N ASP A 348 -26.66 1.87 2.32
CA ASP A 348 -25.39 2.30 1.73
C ASP A 348 -24.76 1.19 0.88
N VAL A 349 -24.77 -0.06 1.34
CA VAL A 349 -24.29 -1.21 0.56
C VAL A 349 -25.08 -1.37 -0.73
N VAL A 350 -26.42 -1.32 -0.66
CA VAL A 350 -27.28 -1.45 -1.85
C VAL A 350 -26.98 -0.35 -2.85
N ARG A 351 -26.88 0.91 -2.41
CA ARG A 351 -26.54 2.05 -3.30
C ARG A 351 -25.18 1.87 -3.97
N ILE A 352 -24.19 1.38 -3.23
CA ILE A 352 -22.86 1.10 -3.80
C ILE A 352 -22.99 0.02 -4.88
N VAL A 353 -23.66 -1.10 -4.58
CA VAL A 353 -23.88 -2.19 -5.55
C VAL A 353 -24.60 -1.70 -6.81
N GLU A 354 -25.66 -0.90 -6.65
CA GLU A 354 -26.39 -0.29 -7.77
C GLU A 354 -25.48 0.60 -8.63
N SER A 355 -24.68 1.47 -8.00
CA SER A 355 -23.75 2.35 -8.72
C SER A 355 -22.69 1.57 -9.52
N GLN A 356 -22.17 0.47 -8.95
CA GLN A 356 -21.21 -0.40 -9.65
C GLN A 356 -21.89 -1.17 -10.78
N GLY A 357 -23.10 -1.68 -10.55
CA GLY A 357 -23.88 -2.39 -11.56
C GLY A 357 -24.22 -1.51 -12.76
N GLN A 358 -24.62 -0.27 -12.52
CA GLN A 358 -24.84 0.71 -13.58
C GLN A 358 -23.55 1.01 -14.36
N ALA A 359 -22.41 1.15 -13.67
CA ALA A 359 -21.13 1.37 -14.31
C ALA A 359 -20.67 0.18 -15.17
N LEU A 360 -20.90 -1.06 -14.73
CA LEU A 360 -20.61 -2.27 -15.49
C LEU A 360 -21.46 -2.41 -16.76
N LEU A 361 -22.71 -1.95 -16.71
CA LEU A 361 -23.64 -1.99 -17.84
C LEU A 361 -23.43 -0.83 -18.82
N ALA A 362 -22.72 0.22 -18.42
CA ALA A 362 -22.47 1.38 -19.26
C ALA A 362 -21.60 0.99 -20.46
N THR A 363 -22.04 1.35 -21.66
CA THR A 363 -21.25 1.18 -22.87
C THR A 363 -20.29 2.36 -23.03
N GLY A 364 -18.98 2.11 -22.93
CA GLY A 364 -17.99 3.19 -22.98
C GLY A 364 -16.55 2.72 -22.83
N LEU A 365 -15.62 3.67 -22.85
CA LEU A 365 -14.22 3.43 -22.53
C LEU A 365 -14.08 3.03 -21.05
N PRO A 366 -13.06 2.21 -20.70
CA PRO A 366 -12.81 1.85 -19.31
C PRO A 366 -12.55 3.10 -18.46
N ALA A 367 -13.35 3.28 -17.41
CA ALA A 367 -13.25 4.41 -16.50
C ALA A 367 -12.15 4.19 -15.45
N LEU A 368 -10.90 4.03 -15.87
CA LEU A 368 -9.74 4.01 -14.97
C LEU A 368 -9.52 5.44 -14.41
N GLU A 369 -9.09 5.55 -13.15
CA GLU A 369 -8.86 6.85 -12.51
C GLU A 369 -7.80 7.66 -13.27
N GLY A 370 -8.12 8.92 -13.57
CA GLY A 370 -7.27 9.83 -14.34
C GLY A 370 -7.19 9.54 -15.85
N TYR A 371 -7.81 8.48 -16.38
CA TYR A 371 -7.67 8.01 -17.76
C TYR A 371 -8.90 8.36 -18.64
N ASP A 372 -9.17 9.64 -18.84
CA ASP A 372 -10.42 10.09 -19.46
C ASP A 372 -10.42 10.11 -21.01
N ALA A 373 -9.25 10.16 -21.66
CA ALA A 373 -9.13 10.15 -23.13
C ALA A 373 -8.00 9.24 -23.63
N GLU A 374 -8.26 8.51 -24.71
CA GLU A 374 -7.33 7.56 -25.35
C GLU A 374 -6.58 6.61 -24.38
N PRO A 375 -7.31 5.84 -23.55
CA PRO A 375 -6.73 5.09 -22.43
C PRO A 375 -5.63 4.12 -22.87
N ALA A 376 -5.77 3.47 -24.02
CA ALA A 376 -4.77 2.54 -24.56
C ALA A 376 -3.45 3.24 -24.97
N ALA A 377 -3.53 4.43 -25.59
CA ALA A 377 -2.33 5.16 -26.01
C ALA A 377 -1.56 5.71 -24.81
N ARG A 378 -2.29 6.22 -23.81
CA ARG A 378 -1.69 6.63 -22.55
C ARG A 378 -1.06 5.44 -21.81
N PHE A 379 -1.79 4.34 -21.69
CA PHE A 379 -1.30 3.14 -20.99
C PHE A 379 0.00 2.61 -21.59
N SER A 380 0.10 2.58 -22.93
CA SER A 380 1.35 2.25 -23.62
C SER A 380 2.52 3.16 -23.22
N ARG A 381 2.33 4.48 -23.19
CA ARG A 381 3.37 5.43 -22.76
C ARG A 381 3.75 5.27 -21.28
N ASP A 382 2.74 5.13 -20.41
CA ASP A 382 2.95 4.99 -18.98
C ASP A 382 3.70 3.67 -18.69
N LEU A 383 3.41 2.57 -19.39
CA LEU A 383 4.20 1.33 -19.31
C LEU A 383 5.65 1.50 -19.73
N GLN A 384 5.93 2.24 -20.82
CA GLN A 384 7.30 2.51 -21.27
C GLN A 384 8.08 3.29 -20.22
N GLN A 385 7.45 4.30 -19.63
CA GLN A 385 8.05 5.08 -18.56
C GLN A 385 8.31 4.21 -17.33
N MET A 386 7.31 3.46 -16.86
CA MET A 386 7.44 2.58 -15.70
C MET A 386 8.50 1.50 -15.89
N ALA A 387 8.66 0.98 -17.11
CA ALA A 387 9.73 0.03 -17.45
C ALA A 387 11.12 0.59 -17.28
N ALA A 388 11.37 1.76 -17.87
CA ALA A 388 12.66 2.40 -17.73
C ALA A 388 12.95 2.83 -16.29
N LEU A 389 11.93 3.33 -15.57
CA LEU A 389 12.05 3.67 -14.15
C LEU A 389 12.42 2.46 -13.30
N THR A 390 11.76 1.31 -13.52
CA THR A 390 12.04 0.08 -12.77
C THR A 390 13.46 -0.41 -13.02
N GLN A 391 13.91 -0.38 -14.27
CA GLN A 391 15.26 -0.78 -14.65
C GLN A 391 16.33 0.13 -14.03
N GLY A 392 16.13 1.45 -14.04
CA GLY A 392 17.08 2.41 -13.45
C GLY A 392 17.12 2.35 -11.92
N TRP A 393 15.95 2.22 -11.28
CA TRP A 393 15.79 2.35 -9.84
C TRP A 393 16.65 1.39 -9.01
N SER A 394 16.59 0.08 -9.30
CA SER A 394 17.34 -0.92 -8.54
C SER A 394 18.86 -0.71 -8.69
N ARG A 395 19.32 -0.34 -9.89
CA ARG A 395 20.73 -0.03 -10.15
C ARG A 395 21.21 1.20 -9.38
N TRP A 396 20.40 2.25 -9.31
CA TRP A 396 20.76 3.45 -8.54
C TRP A 396 20.74 3.20 -7.04
N LEU A 397 19.79 2.43 -6.50
CA LEU A 397 19.80 2.08 -5.09
C LEU A 397 21.02 1.23 -4.72
N ALA A 398 21.42 0.28 -5.58
CA ALA A 398 22.65 -0.48 -5.39
C ALA A 398 23.89 0.44 -5.38
N SER A 399 24.02 1.34 -6.36
CA SER A 399 25.12 2.32 -6.42
C SER A 399 25.12 3.27 -5.21
N ALA A 400 23.96 3.81 -4.83
CA ALA A 400 23.82 4.72 -3.70
C ALA A 400 24.10 4.04 -2.36
N THR A 401 23.72 2.77 -2.19
CA THR A 401 24.04 1.97 -1.00
C THR A 401 25.54 1.72 -0.89
N ALA A 402 26.21 1.37 -2.01
CA ALA A 402 27.66 1.17 -2.03
C ALA A 402 28.46 2.45 -1.72
N ARG A 403 27.94 3.64 -2.07
CA ARG A 403 28.59 4.93 -1.76
C ARG A 403 28.41 5.39 -0.30
N ASN A 404 27.41 4.87 0.39
CA ASN A 404 27.06 5.25 1.77
C ASN A 404 27.65 4.30 2.83
N GLN A 405 28.27 3.19 2.42
CA GLN A 405 29.12 2.32 3.23
C GLN A 405 30.56 2.83 3.20
#